data_AF-A0A133NN23-F1
#
_entry.id   AF-A0A133NN23-F1
#
_cell.length_a   1.000
_cell.length_b   1.000
_cell.length_c   1.000
_cell.angle_alpha   90.00
_cell.angle_beta   90.00
_cell.angle_gamma   90.00
#
_symmetry.space_group_name_H-M   'P 1'
#
loop_
_entity.id
_entity.type
_entity.pdbx_description
1 polymer ?
#
loop_
_entity_poly.entity_id
_entity_poly.type
_entity_poly.pdbx_seq_one_letter_code
_entity_poly.pdbx_strand_id
1 'polypeptide(L)'
;MAAFRELSVEQRIKTLESEGALSGDCAQLLLEQLAQSGETNIPASVANSMIENQIGRFSLPVGVVRGLKVNGVTRDVLMATEEPSVIAAACNGAKIAAKSLENGVTAHSAHYVTRAQIVFEDADSSVAKKLDSIMRDESKRTAISEVARSAHPSIYQRGGGLERAQAAALTGFAKLTLDINTCDAMGANIANTIGEAVKTQLEGWVGRKALVAILANSSRVATVAEARIPVEALVSGAKTAAAVGAEGTR
;
A
#
# COMPACT_ATOMS: atom_id res chain seq x y z
N MET A 1 -2.60 -35.63 8.02
CA MET A 1 -2.67 -34.41 8.85
C MET A 1 -3.99 -33.71 8.55
N ALA A 2 -4.69 -33.18 9.57
CA ALA A 2 -5.93 -32.42 9.36
C ALA A 2 -5.63 -31.15 8.54
N ALA A 3 -6.59 -30.67 7.75
CA ALA A 3 -6.38 -29.43 7.00
C ALA A 3 -6.29 -28.24 7.97
N PHE A 4 -5.47 -27.23 7.67
CA PHE A 4 -5.25 -26.06 8.55
C PHE A 4 -6.56 -25.39 9.02
N ARG A 5 -7.58 -25.34 8.16
CA ARG A 5 -8.91 -24.79 8.49
C ARG A 5 -9.69 -25.62 9.53
N GLU A 6 -9.39 -26.91 9.67
CA GLU A 6 -10.04 -27.83 10.62
C GLU A 6 -9.37 -27.78 12.01
N LEU A 7 -8.18 -27.20 12.10
CA LEU A 7 -7.48 -26.98 13.37
C LEU A 7 -8.18 -25.92 14.22
N SER A 8 -8.09 -26.06 15.54
CA SER A 8 -8.42 -24.97 16.47
C SER A 8 -7.50 -23.76 16.28
N VAL A 9 -7.90 -22.58 16.77
CA VAL A 9 -7.08 -21.36 16.64
C VAL A 9 -5.71 -21.53 17.32
N GLU A 10 -5.67 -22.15 18.52
CA GLU A 10 -4.42 -22.46 19.22
C GLU A 10 -3.51 -23.37 18.38
N GLN A 11 -4.06 -24.45 17.81
CA GLN A 11 -3.30 -25.35 16.96
C GLN A 11 -2.78 -24.66 15.71
N ARG A 12 -3.57 -23.76 15.09
CA ARG A 12 -3.11 -22.95 13.96
C ARG A 12 -1.92 -22.08 14.34
N ILE A 13 -1.95 -21.39 15.49
CA ILE A 13 -0.83 -20.57 15.96
C ILE A 13 0.43 -21.42 16.15
N LYS A 14 0.31 -22.56 16.84
CA LYS A 14 1.44 -23.49 17.06
C LYS A 14 2.00 -24.05 15.75
N THR A 15 1.14 -24.33 14.77
CA THR A 15 1.59 -24.74 13.43
C THR A 15 2.41 -23.64 12.76
N LEU A 16 1.92 -22.39 12.76
CA LEU A 16 2.65 -21.25 12.17
C LEU A 16 4.00 -21.01 12.83
N GLU A 17 4.09 -21.15 14.16
CA GLU A 17 5.35 -21.06 14.90
C GLU A 17 6.31 -22.19 14.50
N SER A 18 5.83 -23.45 14.46
CA SER A 18 6.66 -24.60 14.08
C SER A 18 7.19 -24.54 12.65
N GLU A 19 6.47 -23.87 11.76
CA GLU A 19 6.86 -23.63 10.37
C GLU A 19 7.81 -22.41 10.22
N GLY A 20 8.08 -21.69 11.32
CA GLY A 20 8.90 -20.47 11.32
C GLY A 20 8.19 -19.25 10.73
N ALA A 21 6.88 -19.31 10.50
CA ALA A 21 6.08 -18.19 10.00
C ALA A 21 5.78 -17.16 11.11
N LEU A 22 5.87 -17.56 12.38
CA LEU A 22 5.80 -16.69 13.56
C LEU A 22 7.03 -16.91 14.44
N SER A 23 7.52 -15.84 15.05
CA SER A 23 8.45 -15.97 16.19
C SER A 23 7.70 -16.46 17.43
N GLY A 24 8.43 -17.06 18.38
CA GLY A 24 7.85 -17.52 19.65
C GLY A 24 7.15 -16.39 20.42
N ASP A 25 7.74 -15.18 20.43
CA ASP A 25 7.13 -14.02 21.08
C ASP A 25 5.78 -13.63 20.43
N CYS A 26 5.70 -13.67 19.09
CA CYS A 26 4.45 -13.40 18.38
C CYS A 26 3.41 -14.50 18.61
N ALA A 27 3.82 -15.78 18.63
CA ALA A 27 2.94 -16.90 18.90
C ALA A 27 2.35 -16.82 20.32
N GLN A 28 3.21 -16.53 21.31
CA GLN A 28 2.81 -16.33 22.70
C GLN A 28 1.81 -15.17 22.83
N LEU A 29 2.07 -14.03 22.20
CA LEU A 29 1.15 -12.89 22.19
C LEU A 29 -0.23 -13.26 21.63
N LEU A 30 -0.28 -14.00 20.52
CA LEU A 30 -1.55 -14.43 19.92
C LEU A 30 -2.31 -15.44 20.80
N LEU A 31 -1.60 -16.32 21.51
CA LEU A 31 -2.20 -17.26 22.45
C LEU A 31 -2.77 -16.56 23.69
N GLU A 32 -2.05 -15.58 24.22
CA GLU A 32 -2.53 -14.74 25.31
C GLU A 32 -3.78 -13.96 24.90
N GLN A 33 -3.78 -13.36 23.71
CA GLN A 33 -4.94 -12.67 23.14
C GLN A 33 -6.14 -13.60 22.95
N LEU A 34 -5.92 -14.84 22.50
CA LEU A 34 -6.98 -15.84 22.37
C LEU A 34 -7.59 -16.21 23.73
N ALA A 35 -6.75 -16.35 24.76
CA ALA A 35 -7.20 -16.67 26.12
C ALA A 35 -7.97 -15.50 26.76
N GLN A 36 -7.58 -14.26 26.48
CA GLN A 36 -8.18 -13.04 27.02
C GLN A 36 -9.45 -12.58 26.30
N SER A 37 -10.16 -13.47 25.59
CA SER A 37 -11.31 -13.28 24.68
C SER A 37 -12.39 -12.19 24.95
N GLY A 38 -12.33 -11.42 26.04
CA GLY A 38 -13.10 -10.19 26.31
C GLY A 38 -12.32 -8.87 26.29
N GLU A 39 -10.98 -8.87 26.32
CA GLU A 39 -10.14 -7.65 26.26
C GLU A 39 -9.54 -7.47 24.87
N THR A 40 -9.79 -6.32 24.26
CA THR A 40 -9.25 -5.92 22.96
C THR A 40 -7.71 -5.87 22.94
N ASN A 41 -7.13 -6.44 21.90
CA ASN A 41 -5.71 -6.80 21.74
C ASN A 41 -4.67 -5.65 21.74
N ILE A 42 -5.11 -4.39 21.68
CA ILE A 42 -4.22 -3.23 21.77
C ILE A 42 -4.26 -2.72 23.21
N PRO A 43 -3.12 -2.61 23.92
CA PRO A 43 -3.08 -2.07 25.29
C PRO A 43 -3.76 -0.70 25.40
N ALA A 44 -4.36 -0.42 26.56
CA ALA A 44 -5.12 0.83 26.78
C ALA A 44 -4.29 2.09 26.50
N SER A 45 -3.05 2.10 26.98
CA SER A 45 -2.11 3.20 26.78
C SER A 45 -1.80 3.41 25.30
N VAL A 46 -1.61 2.33 24.54
CA VAL A 46 -1.34 2.39 23.10
C VAL A 46 -2.57 2.93 22.37
N ALA A 47 -3.75 2.37 22.61
CA ALA A 47 -4.99 2.80 21.96
C ALA A 47 -5.30 4.30 22.22
N ASN A 48 -5.10 4.76 23.46
CA ASN A 48 -5.29 6.16 23.83
C ASN A 48 -4.25 7.11 23.20
N SER A 49 -3.09 6.60 22.76
CA SER A 49 -2.07 7.39 22.08
C SER A 49 -2.21 7.44 20.55
N MET A 50 -3.05 6.57 19.98
CA MET A 50 -3.21 6.46 18.52
C MET A 50 -4.18 7.48 17.93
N ILE A 51 -5.23 7.85 18.68
CA ILE A 51 -6.29 8.77 18.26
C ILE A 51 -6.75 9.65 19.41
N GLU A 52 -7.37 10.78 19.11
CA GLU A 52 -7.99 11.66 20.09
C GLU A 52 -9.37 11.13 20.56
N ASN A 53 -9.78 11.47 21.79
CA ASN A 53 -11.10 11.15 22.35
C ASN A 53 -11.46 9.66 22.29
N GLN A 54 -10.48 8.78 22.53
CA GLN A 54 -10.69 7.33 22.53
C GLN A 54 -11.65 6.91 23.66
N ILE A 55 -12.80 6.32 23.30
CA ILE A 55 -13.81 5.84 24.26
C ILE A 55 -14.00 4.31 24.24
N GLY A 56 -13.40 3.63 23.27
CA GLY A 56 -13.52 2.19 23.09
C GLY A 56 -12.55 1.65 22.05
N ARG A 57 -12.53 0.34 21.87
CA ARG A 57 -11.69 -0.35 20.88
C ARG A 57 -12.59 -1.31 20.08
N PHE A 58 -12.25 -1.51 18.82
CA PHE A 58 -12.99 -2.38 17.90
C PHE A 58 -12.09 -3.54 17.46
N SER A 59 -12.62 -4.76 17.52
CA SER A 59 -11.89 -5.98 17.14
C SER A 59 -12.46 -6.54 15.84
N LEU A 60 -11.58 -6.98 14.94
CA LEU A 60 -11.93 -7.63 13.68
C LEU A 60 -11.28 -9.02 13.64
N PRO A 61 -11.95 -10.07 13.14
CA PRO A 61 -11.35 -11.38 12.99
C PRO A 61 -10.11 -11.33 12.09
N VAL A 62 -9.05 -12.03 12.49
CA VAL A 62 -7.81 -12.17 11.73
C VAL A 62 -7.60 -13.62 11.33
N GLY A 63 -7.24 -13.86 10.08
CA GLY A 63 -6.82 -15.16 9.60
C GLY A 63 -5.64 -15.06 8.64
N VAL A 64 -5.25 -16.20 8.09
CA VAL A 64 -4.05 -16.34 7.26
C VAL A 64 -4.40 -17.01 5.94
N VAL A 65 -4.07 -16.34 4.84
CA VAL A 65 -4.02 -16.97 3.51
C VAL A 65 -2.72 -17.72 3.39
N ARG A 66 -2.82 -19.04 3.23
CA ARG A 66 -1.66 -19.94 3.22
C ARG A 66 -1.13 -20.15 1.80
N GLY A 67 0.19 -20.15 1.66
CA GLY A 67 0.87 -20.67 0.47
C GLY A 67 0.73 -19.83 -0.80
N LEU A 68 0.55 -18.52 -0.70
CA LEU A 68 0.53 -17.63 -1.86
C LEU A 68 1.95 -17.49 -2.42
N LYS A 69 2.16 -17.93 -3.65
CA LYS A 69 3.46 -17.81 -4.31
C LYS A 69 3.53 -16.56 -5.19
N VAL A 70 4.43 -15.64 -4.86
CA VAL A 70 4.65 -14.38 -5.61
C VAL A 70 6.12 -14.31 -6.01
N ASN A 71 6.38 -14.12 -7.32
CA ASN A 71 7.74 -14.06 -7.87
C ASN A 71 8.63 -15.25 -7.43
N GLY A 72 8.05 -16.46 -7.41
CA GLY A 72 8.76 -17.67 -7.00
C GLY A 72 8.86 -17.91 -5.49
N VAL A 73 8.48 -16.94 -4.65
CA VAL A 73 8.57 -17.04 -3.19
C VAL A 73 7.19 -17.31 -2.58
N THR A 74 7.09 -18.37 -1.81
CA THR A 74 5.87 -18.70 -1.05
C THR A 74 5.76 -17.80 0.17
N ARG A 75 4.59 -17.20 0.36
CA ARG A 75 4.25 -16.29 1.44
C ARG A 75 2.92 -16.68 2.07
N ASP A 76 2.83 -16.44 3.37
CA ASP A 76 1.56 -16.45 4.07
C ASP A 76 1.13 -15.01 4.32
N VAL A 77 -0.14 -14.71 4.09
CA VAL A 77 -0.67 -13.34 4.13
C VAL A 77 -1.71 -13.22 5.23
N LEU A 78 -1.47 -12.31 6.17
CA LEU A 78 -2.44 -11.96 7.20
C LEU A 78 -3.58 -11.14 6.58
N MET A 79 -4.82 -11.50 6.93
CA MET A 79 -6.01 -10.77 6.53
C MET A 79 -6.91 -10.55 7.74
N ALA A 80 -7.34 -9.30 7.94
CA ALA A 80 -8.37 -8.94 8.91
C ALA A 80 -9.67 -8.65 8.16
N THR A 81 -10.73 -9.42 8.41
CA THR A 81 -12.02 -9.29 7.73
C THR A 81 -13.14 -9.97 8.53
N GLU A 82 -14.33 -9.38 8.50
CA GLU A 82 -15.57 -9.93 9.07
C GLU A 82 -16.32 -10.86 8.11
N GLU A 83 -16.04 -10.77 6.81
CA GLU A 83 -16.83 -11.46 5.80
C GLU A 83 -16.45 -12.95 5.71
N PRO A 84 -17.42 -13.87 5.91
CA PRO A 84 -17.17 -15.29 5.78
C PRO A 84 -16.64 -15.65 4.38
N SER A 85 -15.88 -16.74 4.32
CA SER A 85 -15.33 -17.29 3.07
C SER A 85 -14.29 -16.45 2.32
N VAL A 86 -14.05 -15.17 2.64
CA VAL A 86 -13.03 -14.35 1.96
C VAL A 86 -11.64 -15.00 2.04
N ILE A 87 -11.20 -15.37 3.24
CA ILE A 87 -9.89 -16.00 3.44
C ILE A 87 -9.86 -17.40 2.79
N ALA A 88 -10.97 -18.14 2.84
CA ALA A 88 -11.06 -19.46 2.22
C ALA A 88 -10.97 -19.38 0.68
N ALA A 89 -11.64 -18.39 0.07
CA ALA A 89 -11.57 -18.09 -1.35
C ALA A 89 -10.17 -17.64 -1.75
N ALA A 90 -9.51 -16.78 -0.97
CA ALA A 90 -8.13 -16.37 -1.21
C ALA A 90 -7.15 -17.55 -1.12
N CYS A 91 -7.31 -18.45 -0.15
CA CYS A 91 -6.54 -19.70 -0.06
C CYS A 91 -6.77 -20.60 -1.29
N ASN A 92 -8.01 -20.71 -1.77
CA ASN A 92 -8.30 -21.45 -2.98
C ASN A 92 -7.69 -20.78 -4.22
N GLY A 93 -7.79 -19.45 -4.32
CA GLY A 93 -7.15 -18.65 -5.36
C GLY A 93 -5.63 -18.84 -5.39
N ALA A 94 -4.97 -18.86 -4.23
CA ALA A 94 -3.54 -19.14 -4.13
C ALA A 94 -3.19 -20.54 -4.66
N LYS A 95 -4.01 -21.56 -4.37
CA LYS A 95 -3.83 -22.93 -4.92
C LYS A 95 -4.04 -22.99 -6.42
N ILE A 96 -4.99 -22.24 -6.97
CA ILE A 96 -5.21 -22.14 -8.41
C ILE A 96 -4.03 -21.41 -9.06
N ALA A 97 -3.59 -20.28 -8.49
CA ALA A 97 -2.45 -19.52 -8.97
C ALA A 97 -1.15 -20.35 -8.95
N ALA A 98 -0.96 -21.26 -7.99
CA ALA A 98 0.17 -22.19 -7.98
C ALA A 98 0.17 -23.17 -9.19
N LYS A 99 -0.97 -23.34 -9.87
CA LYS A 99 -1.09 -24.11 -11.12
C LYS A 99 -0.96 -23.24 -12.37
N SER A 100 -0.64 -21.96 -12.23
CA SER A 100 -0.34 -21.09 -13.38
C SER A 100 0.91 -21.57 -14.12
N LEU A 101 1.09 -21.09 -15.35
CA LEU A 101 2.31 -21.33 -16.13
C LEU A 101 3.57 -20.85 -15.41
N GLU A 102 3.44 -19.84 -14.54
CA GLU A 102 4.53 -19.26 -13.74
C GLU A 102 4.68 -19.93 -12.37
N ASN A 103 3.84 -20.92 -12.03
CA ASN A 103 3.77 -21.54 -10.72
C ASN A 103 3.59 -20.50 -9.60
N GLY A 104 2.58 -19.63 -9.75
CA GLY A 104 2.27 -18.54 -8.85
C GLY A 104 1.84 -17.25 -9.56
N VAL A 105 1.88 -16.15 -8.82
CA VAL A 105 1.65 -14.79 -9.32
C VAL A 105 3.00 -14.14 -9.63
N THR A 106 3.11 -13.50 -10.79
CA THR A 106 4.22 -12.60 -11.11
C THR A 106 3.78 -11.18 -10.79
N ALA A 107 4.55 -10.46 -9.98
CA ALA A 107 4.24 -9.10 -9.57
C ALA A 107 5.42 -8.15 -9.78
N HIS A 108 5.14 -6.95 -10.26
CA HIS A 108 6.12 -5.89 -10.45
C HIS A 108 5.59 -4.59 -9.86
N SER A 109 6.40 -3.96 -9.01
CA SER A 109 6.13 -2.62 -8.46
C SER A 109 7.16 -1.66 -9.01
N ALA A 110 6.71 -0.55 -9.58
CA ALA A 110 7.61 0.54 -9.92
C ALA A 110 8.03 1.30 -8.66
N HIS A 111 9.07 2.14 -8.81
CA HIS A 111 9.61 2.95 -7.72
C HIS A 111 8.51 3.77 -7.03
N TYR A 112 8.41 3.63 -5.70
CA TYR A 112 7.38 4.28 -4.92
C TYR A 112 7.79 5.71 -4.57
N VAL A 113 6.89 6.65 -4.83
CA VAL A 113 7.02 8.06 -4.42
C VAL A 113 5.71 8.55 -3.83
N THR A 114 5.79 9.31 -2.75
CA THR A 114 4.67 10.07 -2.21
C THR A 114 4.61 11.42 -2.90
N ARG A 115 3.43 11.83 -3.35
CA ARG A 115 3.26 13.09 -4.09
C ARG A 115 2.67 14.17 -3.20
N ALA A 116 3.26 15.35 -3.16
CA ALA A 116 2.65 16.57 -2.61
C ALA A 116 2.21 17.51 -3.73
N GLN A 117 1.05 18.16 -3.60
CA GLN A 117 0.56 19.14 -4.57
C GLN A 117 0.35 20.49 -3.89
N ILE A 118 1.00 21.52 -4.45
CA ILE A 118 0.85 22.91 -4.05
C ILE A 118 -0.01 23.59 -5.10
N VAL A 119 -1.22 24.03 -4.74
CA VAL A 119 -2.24 24.48 -5.69
C VAL A 119 -2.54 25.97 -5.49
N PHE A 120 -2.68 26.69 -6.59
CA PHE A 120 -3.02 28.11 -6.66
C PHE A 120 -4.25 28.32 -7.53
N GLU A 121 -5.05 29.35 -7.23
CA GLU A 121 -6.01 29.89 -8.18
C GLU A 121 -5.30 30.56 -9.35
N ASP A 122 -5.81 30.35 -10.57
CA ASP A 122 -5.18 30.82 -11.79
C ASP A 122 -6.18 31.04 -12.93
N ALA A 123 -7.15 31.93 -12.73
CA ALA A 123 -8.16 32.26 -13.73
C ALA A 123 -7.57 32.85 -15.04
N ASP A 124 -6.43 33.53 -14.97
CA ASP A 124 -5.78 34.23 -16.09
C ASP A 124 -4.53 33.51 -16.63
N SER A 125 -4.25 32.30 -16.14
CA SER A 125 -3.06 31.50 -16.47
C SER A 125 -1.71 32.19 -16.14
N SER A 126 -1.71 33.22 -15.29
CA SER A 126 -0.49 33.94 -14.91
C SER A 126 0.38 33.13 -13.95
N VAL A 127 -0.22 32.36 -13.04
CA VAL A 127 0.50 31.51 -12.08
C VAL A 127 1.14 30.33 -12.79
N ALA A 128 0.43 29.67 -13.70
CA ALA A 128 0.96 28.57 -14.50
C ALA A 128 2.23 29.00 -15.25
N LYS A 129 2.21 30.16 -15.92
CA LYS A 129 3.39 30.71 -16.62
C LYS A 129 4.56 30.96 -15.65
N LYS A 130 4.30 31.47 -14.46
CA LYS A 130 5.33 31.69 -13.43
C LYS A 130 5.90 30.36 -12.91
N LEU A 131 5.06 29.38 -12.59
CA LEU A 131 5.50 28.05 -12.15
C LEU A 131 6.32 27.35 -13.25
N ASP A 132 5.90 27.44 -14.51
CA ASP A 132 6.66 26.93 -15.65
C ASP A 132 8.03 27.62 -15.77
N SER A 133 8.08 28.95 -15.62
CA SER A 133 9.35 29.69 -15.62
C SER A 133 10.27 29.26 -14.48
N ILE A 134 9.72 29.07 -13.27
CA ILE A 134 10.45 28.58 -12.09
C ILE A 134 11.01 27.18 -12.36
N MET A 135 10.26 26.31 -13.01
CA MET A 135 10.72 24.95 -13.36
C MET A 135 11.76 24.92 -14.48
N ARG A 136 11.86 25.96 -15.31
CA ARG A 136 12.91 26.09 -16.33
C ARG A 136 14.19 26.73 -15.79
N ASP A 137 14.12 27.44 -14.68
CA ASP A 137 15.26 28.07 -14.02
C ASP A 137 15.98 27.07 -13.09
N GLU A 138 17.25 26.81 -13.37
CA GLU A 138 18.08 25.90 -12.58
C GLU A 138 18.30 26.39 -11.15
N SER A 139 18.53 27.68 -10.94
CA SER A 139 18.75 28.26 -9.61
C SER A 139 17.52 28.09 -8.72
N LYS A 140 16.33 28.25 -9.30
CA LYS A 140 15.05 28.06 -8.61
C LYS A 140 14.78 26.60 -8.28
N ARG A 141 15.09 25.67 -9.19
CA ARG A 141 14.99 24.23 -8.92
C ARG A 141 15.95 23.78 -7.82
N THR A 142 17.17 24.31 -7.79
CA THR A 142 18.14 24.06 -6.72
C THR A 142 17.62 24.58 -5.39
N ALA A 143 17.12 25.81 -5.34
CA ALA A 143 16.51 26.38 -4.13
C ALA A 143 15.31 25.54 -3.64
N ILE A 144 14.44 25.05 -4.52
CA ILE A 144 13.34 24.13 -4.12
C ILE A 144 13.90 22.85 -3.50
N SER A 145 14.96 22.28 -4.08
CA SER A 145 15.58 21.05 -3.59
C SER A 145 16.24 21.25 -2.22
N GLU A 146 16.87 22.40 -1.99
CA GLU A 146 17.47 22.79 -0.70
C GLU A 146 16.41 23.03 0.38
N VAL A 147 15.31 23.70 0.03
CA VAL A 147 14.17 23.89 0.94
C VAL A 147 13.58 22.55 1.34
N ALA A 148 13.36 21.64 0.37
CA ALA A 148 12.87 20.30 0.65
C ALA A 148 13.84 19.50 1.55
N ARG A 149 15.15 19.59 1.29
CA ARG A 149 16.18 18.96 2.13
C ARG A 149 16.19 19.50 3.55
N SER A 150 16.08 20.81 3.71
CA SER A 150 16.08 21.45 5.01
C SER A 150 14.81 21.16 5.80
N ALA A 151 13.67 21.01 5.12
CA ALA A 151 12.39 20.69 5.74
C ALA A 151 12.35 19.29 6.34
N HIS A 152 13.10 18.33 5.79
CA HIS A 152 13.11 16.96 6.30
C HIS A 152 14.48 16.27 6.14
N PRO A 153 15.53 16.69 6.87
CA PRO A 153 16.90 16.21 6.63
C PRO A 153 17.08 14.70 6.81
N SER A 154 16.31 14.09 7.71
CA SER A 154 16.40 12.66 8.02
C SER A 154 16.01 11.75 6.85
N ILE A 155 15.14 12.18 5.92
CA ILE A 155 14.79 11.34 4.76
C ILE A 155 15.92 11.32 3.73
N TYR A 156 16.62 12.45 3.58
CA TYR A 156 17.79 12.54 2.71
C TYR A 156 18.98 11.75 3.25
N GLN A 157 19.16 11.69 4.58
CA GLN A 157 20.16 10.82 5.21
C GLN A 157 19.90 9.33 4.93
N ARG A 158 18.64 8.95 4.72
CA ARG A 158 18.23 7.57 4.39
C ARG A 158 18.26 7.26 2.89
N GLY A 159 18.65 8.23 2.05
CA GLY A 159 18.73 8.07 0.60
C GLY A 159 17.44 8.42 -0.17
N GLY A 160 16.42 8.94 0.50
CA GLY A 160 15.21 9.46 -0.13
C GLY A 160 15.25 10.97 -0.36
N GLY A 161 14.08 11.61 -0.36
CA GLY A 161 13.91 13.05 -0.54
C GLY A 161 13.17 13.44 -1.82
N LEU A 162 13.16 14.73 -2.13
CA LEU A 162 12.56 15.25 -3.37
C LEU A 162 13.31 14.72 -4.60
N GLU A 163 12.60 14.00 -5.47
CA GLU A 163 13.15 13.46 -6.72
C GLU A 163 12.74 14.30 -7.93
N ARG A 164 11.52 14.84 -7.92
CA ARG A 164 10.98 15.58 -9.06
C ARG A 164 10.02 16.68 -8.62
N ALA A 165 10.07 17.81 -9.31
CA ALA A 165 9.05 18.85 -9.25
C ALA A 165 8.49 19.12 -10.65
N GLN A 166 7.17 19.25 -10.78
CA GLN A 166 6.51 19.58 -12.05
C GLN A 166 5.39 20.58 -11.88
N ALA A 167 5.42 21.62 -12.70
CA ALA A 167 4.33 22.56 -12.86
C ALA A 167 3.26 21.98 -13.81
N ALA A 168 2.00 22.31 -13.55
CA ALA A 168 0.89 22.01 -14.44
C ALA A 168 -0.17 23.10 -14.37
N ALA A 169 -0.64 23.54 -15.54
CA ALA A 169 -1.85 24.34 -15.68
C ALA A 169 -3.09 23.44 -15.64
N LEU A 170 -4.14 23.92 -14.98
CA LEU A 170 -5.46 23.30 -14.92
C LEU A 170 -6.49 24.39 -15.25
N THR A 171 -7.74 24.01 -15.53
CA THR A 171 -8.80 25.00 -15.75
C THR A 171 -9.05 25.82 -14.48
N GLY A 172 -8.67 27.10 -14.49
CA GLY A 172 -8.83 28.03 -13.37
C GLY A 172 -7.83 27.84 -12.22
N PHE A 173 -6.90 26.90 -12.32
CA PHE A 173 -5.90 26.61 -11.28
C PHE A 173 -4.54 26.32 -11.88
N ALA A 174 -3.49 26.46 -11.07
CA ALA A 174 -2.16 25.98 -11.39
C ALA A 174 -1.61 25.23 -10.19
N LYS A 175 -0.73 24.25 -10.44
CA LYS A 175 -0.11 23.50 -9.35
C LYS A 175 1.35 23.19 -9.60
N LEU A 176 2.10 23.08 -8.51
CA LEU A 176 3.38 22.39 -8.48
C LEU A 176 3.20 21.04 -7.78
N THR A 177 3.65 19.98 -8.45
CA THR A 177 3.64 18.62 -7.95
C THR A 177 5.05 18.20 -7.58
N LEU A 178 5.24 17.73 -6.34
CA LEU A 178 6.50 17.22 -5.82
C LEU A 178 6.40 15.70 -5.70
N ASP A 179 7.26 14.94 -6.37
CA ASP A 179 7.42 13.50 -6.16
C ASP A 179 8.57 13.30 -5.18
N ILE A 180 8.27 12.67 -4.04
CA ILE A 180 9.16 12.55 -2.89
C ILE A 180 9.35 11.06 -2.61
N ASN A 181 10.59 10.61 -2.64
CA ASN A 181 10.96 9.27 -2.21
C ASN A 181 11.01 9.21 -0.68
N THR A 182 10.13 8.41 -0.13
CA THR A 182 9.87 8.26 1.30
C THR A 182 10.42 6.95 1.85
N CYS A 183 11.25 6.25 1.04
CA CYS A 183 11.82 4.95 1.33
C CYS A 183 10.70 3.96 1.72
N ASP A 184 10.78 3.38 2.91
CA ASP A 184 9.80 2.39 3.40
C ASP A 184 8.56 3.02 4.03
N ALA A 185 8.49 4.35 4.16
CA ALA A 185 7.34 5.03 4.76
C ALA A 185 6.25 5.33 3.72
N MET A 186 4.98 5.30 4.14
CA MET A 186 3.88 5.87 3.33
C MET A 186 4.11 7.36 3.04
N GLY A 187 4.72 8.08 3.99
CA GLY A 187 5.30 9.39 3.72
C GLY A 187 4.34 10.58 3.75
N ALA A 188 3.11 10.44 4.23
CA ALA A 188 2.13 11.54 4.29
C ALA A 188 2.67 12.78 5.04
N ASN A 189 3.20 12.60 6.25
CA ASN A 189 3.76 13.70 7.04
C ASN A 189 5.02 14.30 6.41
N ILE A 190 5.87 13.46 5.79
CA ILE A 190 7.08 13.89 5.09
C ILE A 190 6.69 14.78 3.90
N ALA A 191 5.75 14.32 3.08
CA ALA A 191 5.28 15.02 1.90
C ALA A 191 4.58 16.34 2.26
N ASN A 192 3.76 16.36 3.31
CA ASN A 192 3.11 17.59 3.78
C ASN A 192 4.13 18.60 4.32
N THR A 193 5.11 18.15 5.13
CA THR A 193 6.15 19.03 5.69
C THR A 193 7.00 19.67 4.58
N ILE A 194 7.44 18.86 3.61
CA ILE A 194 8.19 19.36 2.44
C ILE A 194 7.30 20.28 1.59
N GLY A 195 6.05 19.88 1.35
CA GLY A 195 5.08 20.66 0.57
C GLY A 195 4.81 22.04 1.17
N GLU A 196 4.63 22.14 2.48
CA GLU A 196 4.42 23.39 3.22
C GLU A 196 5.66 24.31 3.18
N ALA A 197 6.86 23.75 3.31
CA ALA A 197 8.10 24.50 3.19
C ALA A 197 8.30 25.06 1.77
N VAL A 198 8.11 24.23 0.75
CA VAL A 198 8.21 24.65 -0.66
C VAL A 198 7.09 25.64 -1.02
N LYS A 199 5.88 25.47 -0.48
CA LYS A 199 4.77 26.42 -0.65
C LYS A 199 5.20 27.82 -0.22
N THR A 200 5.76 27.96 0.97
CA THR A 200 6.21 29.25 1.51
C THR A 200 7.19 29.94 0.57
N GLN A 201 8.13 29.18 0.00
CA GLN A 201 9.09 29.70 -0.98
C GLN A 201 8.41 30.13 -2.30
N LEU A 202 7.46 29.33 -2.80
CA LEU A 202 6.73 29.60 -4.05
C LEU A 202 5.83 30.82 -3.93
N GLU A 203 5.15 31.02 -2.82
CA GLU A 203 4.27 32.19 -2.61
C GLU A 203 5.05 33.50 -2.78
N GLY A 204 6.29 33.55 -2.30
CA GLY A 204 7.19 34.69 -2.47
C GLY A 204 7.60 34.93 -3.92
N TRP A 205 7.84 33.87 -4.71
CA TRP A 205 8.21 34.02 -6.13
C TRP A 205 7.02 34.27 -7.05
N VAL A 206 5.87 33.67 -6.76
CA VAL A 206 4.65 33.81 -7.55
C VAL A 206 3.94 35.14 -7.23
N GLY A 207 4.02 35.60 -5.99
CA GLY A 207 3.31 36.77 -5.49
C GLY A 207 1.82 36.49 -5.24
N ARG A 208 1.45 35.23 -5.00
CA ARG A 208 0.09 34.78 -4.68
C ARG A 208 0.13 33.72 -3.59
N LYS A 209 -0.93 33.65 -2.79
CA LYS A 209 -1.10 32.59 -1.79
C LYS A 209 -1.56 31.30 -2.45
N ALA A 210 -0.99 30.18 -2.00
CA ALA A 210 -1.48 28.87 -2.40
C ALA A 210 -2.73 28.54 -1.57
N LEU A 211 -3.65 27.81 -2.19
CA LEU A 211 -4.86 27.28 -1.54
C LEU A 211 -4.51 26.15 -0.58
N VAL A 212 -3.59 25.28 -0.97
CA VAL A 212 -3.22 24.08 -0.21
C VAL A 212 -1.83 23.59 -0.61
N ALA A 213 -1.14 22.97 0.34
CA ALA A 213 -0.02 22.06 0.08
C ALA A 213 -0.26 20.75 0.84
N ILE A 214 -0.67 19.71 0.12
CA ILE A 214 -1.10 18.44 0.73
C ILE A 214 -0.67 17.26 -0.14
N LEU A 215 -0.50 16.09 0.48
CA LEU A 215 -0.29 14.85 -0.26
C LEU A 215 -1.46 14.56 -1.22
N ALA A 216 -1.13 13.93 -2.34
CA ALA A 216 -2.11 13.38 -3.26
C ALA A 216 -2.19 11.86 -3.10
N ASN A 217 -3.36 11.36 -2.68
CA ASN A 217 -3.62 9.92 -2.54
C ASN A 217 -3.70 9.18 -3.89
N SER A 218 -3.80 9.92 -5.01
CA SER A 218 -3.76 9.30 -6.34
C SER A 218 -2.32 8.93 -6.72
N SER A 219 -2.02 7.64 -6.64
CA SER A 219 -0.80 7.10 -7.26
C SER A 219 -1.02 6.93 -8.77
N ARG A 220 -0.07 7.41 -9.57
CA ARG A 220 0.01 7.08 -11.00
C ARG A 220 0.85 5.84 -11.27
N VAL A 221 1.45 5.27 -10.23
CA VAL A 221 2.34 4.13 -10.29
C VAL A 221 1.60 2.93 -9.74
N ALA A 222 1.14 2.06 -10.62
CA ALA A 222 0.46 0.83 -10.24
C ALA A 222 1.47 -0.28 -9.95
N THR A 223 1.19 -1.07 -8.92
CA THR A 223 1.74 -2.43 -8.83
C THR A 223 0.92 -3.31 -9.75
N VAL A 224 1.60 -4.07 -10.62
CA VAL A 224 0.96 -5.00 -11.55
C VAL A 224 1.19 -6.42 -11.05
N ALA A 225 0.15 -7.22 -11.01
CA ALA A 225 0.20 -8.63 -10.64
C ALA A 225 -0.56 -9.47 -11.67
N GLU A 226 0.06 -10.54 -12.16
CA GLU A 226 -0.44 -11.39 -13.24
C GLU A 226 -0.29 -12.87 -12.89
N ALA A 227 -1.24 -13.68 -13.34
CA ALA A 227 -1.16 -15.14 -13.32
C ALA A 227 -1.81 -15.70 -14.58
N ARG A 228 -1.11 -16.59 -15.31
CA ARG A 228 -1.65 -17.25 -16.51
C ARG A 228 -2.09 -18.66 -16.17
N ILE A 229 -3.39 -18.88 -16.07
CA ILE A 229 -3.95 -20.16 -15.62
C ILE A 229 -4.45 -20.96 -16.83
N PRO A 230 -3.88 -22.15 -17.12
CA PRO A 230 -4.40 -23.05 -18.14
C PRO A 230 -5.85 -23.45 -17.84
N VAL A 231 -6.68 -23.62 -18.87
CA VAL A 231 -8.11 -23.95 -18.71
C VAL A 231 -8.28 -25.27 -17.96
N GLU A 232 -7.39 -26.22 -18.20
CA GLU A 232 -7.38 -27.54 -17.57
C GLU A 232 -7.17 -27.43 -16.04
N ALA A 233 -6.43 -26.42 -15.59
CA ALA A 233 -6.20 -26.17 -14.17
C ALA A 233 -7.44 -25.62 -13.43
N LEU A 234 -8.43 -25.11 -14.17
CA LEU A 234 -9.71 -24.60 -13.65
C LEU A 234 -10.79 -25.69 -13.56
N VAL A 235 -10.60 -26.83 -14.24
CA VAL A 235 -11.57 -27.92 -14.22
C VAL A 235 -11.45 -28.67 -12.89
N SER A 236 -12.43 -28.47 -12.00
CA SER A 236 -12.60 -29.37 -10.86
C SER A 236 -13.01 -30.75 -11.36
N GLY A 237 -12.41 -31.82 -10.82
CA GLY A 237 -12.61 -33.21 -11.25
C GLY A 237 -14.05 -33.76 -11.11
N ALA A 238 -15.05 -32.92 -10.85
CA ALA A 238 -16.46 -33.28 -10.74
C ALA A 238 -17.30 -32.96 -12.00
N LYS A 239 -16.81 -32.17 -12.97
CA LYS A 239 -17.59 -31.81 -14.17
C LYS A 239 -17.16 -32.50 -15.47
N THR A 240 -16.07 -33.28 -15.47
CA THR A 240 -15.52 -33.87 -16.71
C THR A 240 -16.00 -35.28 -17.02
N ALA A 241 -16.91 -35.87 -16.24
CA ALA A 241 -17.54 -37.15 -16.60
C ALA A 241 -18.78 -37.01 -17.51
N ALA A 242 -19.31 -35.80 -17.72
CA ALA A 242 -20.58 -35.61 -18.45
C ALA A 242 -20.48 -34.76 -19.73
N ALA A 243 -19.34 -34.12 -20.03
CA ALA A 243 -19.24 -33.16 -21.15
C ALA A 243 -18.25 -33.55 -22.26
N VAL A 244 -17.59 -34.71 -22.19
CA VAL A 244 -16.63 -35.17 -23.23
C VAL A 244 -17.18 -36.34 -24.07
N GLY A 245 -18.45 -36.74 -23.85
CA GLY A 245 -19.09 -37.89 -24.51
C GLY A 245 -20.20 -37.58 -25.52
N ALA A 246 -20.48 -36.31 -25.85
CA ALA A 246 -21.66 -35.93 -26.65
C ALA A 246 -21.37 -35.16 -27.94
N GLU A 247 -20.12 -35.03 -28.37
CA GLU A 247 -19.77 -34.51 -29.70
C GLU A 247 -18.88 -35.51 -30.42
N GLY A 248 -19.52 -36.53 -31.00
CA GLY A 248 -18.82 -37.61 -31.69
C GLY A 248 -19.73 -38.66 -32.30
N THR A 249 -20.84 -38.25 -32.93
CA THR A 249 -21.51 -38.97 -34.04
C THR A 249 -22.74 -38.20 -34.49
N ARG A 250 -22.58 -37.37 -35.52
CA ARG A 250 -23.43 -37.30 -36.72
C ARG A 250 -22.80 -36.38 -37.74
#